data_AF-A0A5E4QH93-F1
#
_entry.id   AF-A0A5E4QH93-F1
#
_cell.length_a   1.000
_cell.length_b   1.000
_cell.length_c   1.000
_cell.angle_alpha   90.00
_cell.angle_beta   90.00
_cell.angle_gamma   90.00
#
_symmetry.space_group_name_H-M   'P 1'
#
loop_
_entity.id
_entity.type
_entity.pdbx_description
1 polymer ?
#
loop_
_entity_poly.entity_id
_entity_poly.type
_entity_poly.pdbx_seq_one_letter_code
_entity_poly.pdbx_strand_id
1 'polypeptide(L)'
;MLFDKGDEQDSDVEEENNEEQFDEDVELYSNVLKKILPDIVVSLEATDDFVCDKAMRDQNNDSRLDEEVVLKRLNEFRTNDGRDVSPLNFFDELDIHPLIVPVKDNTDYSMKASYAAVALRMGRPCRYGKLMDRIEAAEKKERKELEAMRVKEEKALKELEKMMQEEREDKMEYWLYALMQEEEEAALAAAGEPMRNYLINHIFPTLTPALLEAEYLFKLNPTGKMLEPGYNLQAEKLLGKIKILDDALKDLDIKIDPLLPPECEVEDPKPHTINPMSAL
;
A
#
# COMPACT_ATOMS: atom_id res chain seq x y z
N MET A 1 3.86 74.44 -1.01
CA MET A 1 3.63 73.58 0.17
C MET A 1 2.82 72.39 -0.32
N LEU A 2 3.12 71.13 -0.06
CA LEU A 2 4.19 70.45 0.66
C LEU A 2 3.97 68.97 0.28
N PHE A 3 5.04 68.19 0.09
CA PHE A 3 5.00 66.75 -0.17
C PHE A 3 4.46 65.96 1.03
N ASP A 4 3.80 64.82 0.78
CA ASP A 4 3.75 63.62 1.64
C ASP A 4 3.34 62.43 0.71
N LYS A 5 4.22 61.53 0.28
CA LYS A 5 4.73 60.32 0.98
C LYS A 5 3.55 59.42 1.37
N GLY A 6 3.43 58.15 0.99
CA GLY A 6 4.20 57.17 0.25
C GLY A 6 3.34 55.89 0.26
N ASP A 7 3.61 54.96 -0.66
CA ASP A 7 3.57 53.50 -0.47
C ASP A 7 3.51 52.85 -1.85
N GLU A 8 4.72 52.57 -2.34
CA GLU A 8 5.02 51.68 -3.45
C GLU A 8 4.68 50.25 -2.99
N GLN A 9 3.66 49.63 -3.59
CA GLN A 9 3.50 48.18 -3.57
C GLN A 9 4.34 47.62 -4.71
N ASP A 10 5.59 47.26 -4.41
CA ASP A 10 6.36 46.33 -5.20
C ASP A 10 5.64 44.98 -5.16
N SER A 11 4.96 44.64 -6.25
CA SER A 11 4.58 43.27 -6.53
C SER A 11 5.84 42.55 -6.99
N ASP A 12 6.53 41.90 -6.06
CA ASP A 12 7.57 40.93 -6.35
C ASP A 12 6.99 39.84 -7.26
N VAL A 13 7.24 39.98 -8.57
CA VAL A 13 7.14 38.88 -9.51
C VAL A 13 8.40 38.06 -9.31
N GLU A 14 8.34 37.13 -8.37
CA GLU A 14 9.26 35.98 -8.37
C GLU A 14 8.97 35.17 -9.64
N GLU A 15 9.64 35.55 -10.73
CA GLU A 15 9.86 34.63 -11.85
C GLU A 15 10.72 33.48 -11.29
N GLU A 16 10.06 32.46 -10.74
CA GLU A 16 10.60 31.11 -10.66
C GLU A 16 10.94 30.69 -12.10
N ASN A 17 12.17 31.02 -12.51
CA ASN A 17 12.82 30.45 -13.67
C ASN A 17 12.98 28.97 -13.37
N ASN A 18 11.93 28.22 -13.67
CA ASN A 18 11.87 26.77 -13.62
C ASN A 18 12.76 26.26 -14.77
N GLU A 19 14.08 26.36 -14.56
CA GLU A 19 15.07 25.60 -15.30
C GLU A 19 14.88 24.14 -14.91
N GLU A 20 13.79 23.54 -15.40
CA GLU A 20 13.67 22.09 -15.54
C GLU A 20 14.83 21.67 -16.44
N GLN A 21 15.88 21.27 -15.73
CA GLN A 21 17.12 20.74 -16.22
C GLN A 21 16.82 19.74 -17.33
N PHE A 22 17.17 20.11 -18.57
CA PHE A 22 17.10 19.33 -19.81
C PHE A 22 18.00 18.07 -19.77
N ASP A 23 18.18 17.45 -18.61
CA ASP A 23 19.06 16.29 -18.43
C ASP A 23 18.54 15.06 -19.18
N GLU A 24 17.20 14.89 -19.31
CA GLU A 24 16.61 13.80 -20.08
C GLU A 24 16.90 13.90 -21.58
N ASP A 25 17.03 15.13 -22.11
CA ASP A 25 17.34 15.36 -23.51
C ASP A 25 18.82 15.18 -23.82
N VAL A 26 19.72 15.49 -22.89
CA VAL A 26 21.17 15.29 -23.09
C VAL A 26 21.49 13.82 -23.36
N GLU A 27 20.83 12.88 -22.68
CA GLU A 27 21.01 11.45 -22.94
C GLU A 27 20.47 11.03 -24.31
N LEU A 28 19.29 11.54 -24.69
CA LEU A 28 18.69 11.25 -26.01
C LEU A 28 19.55 11.81 -27.15
N TYR A 29 20.02 13.06 -27.03
CA TYR A 29 20.95 13.68 -27.97
C TYR A 29 22.26 12.91 -28.02
N SER A 30 22.83 12.49 -26.89
CA SER A 30 24.07 11.70 -26.88
C SER A 30 23.91 10.35 -27.58
N ASN A 31 22.76 9.69 -27.42
CA ASN A 31 22.49 8.38 -28.01
C ASN A 31 22.20 8.46 -29.51
N VAL A 32 21.55 9.53 -29.97
CA VAL A 32 21.30 9.79 -31.39
C VAL A 32 22.58 10.26 -32.08
N LEU A 33 23.35 11.16 -31.47
CA LEU A 33 24.62 11.63 -32.01
C LEU A 33 25.63 10.49 -32.14
N LYS A 34 25.72 9.58 -31.16
CA LYS A 34 26.55 8.36 -31.27
C LYS A 34 26.17 7.44 -32.42
N LYS A 35 24.91 7.47 -32.89
CA LYS A 35 24.47 6.66 -34.04
C LYS A 35 24.76 7.31 -35.39
N ILE A 36 24.88 8.64 -35.42
CA ILE A 36 25.06 9.41 -36.66
C ILE A 36 26.54 9.77 -36.87
N LEU A 37 27.30 9.95 -35.79
CA LEU A 37 28.71 10.30 -35.86
C LEU A 37 29.53 9.17 -36.51
N PRO A 38 30.45 9.52 -37.44
CA PRO A 38 31.31 8.55 -38.06
C PRO A 38 32.37 8.05 -37.06
N ASP A 39 32.63 6.75 -37.06
CA ASP A 39 33.73 6.18 -36.27
C ASP A 39 35.12 6.59 -36.82
N ILE A 40 35.20 6.88 -38.12
CA ILE A 40 36.46 7.19 -38.82
C ILE A 40 36.21 8.28 -39.85
N VAL A 41 37.01 9.34 -39.79
CA VAL A 41 37.08 10.40 -40.80
C VAL A 41 38.40 10.27 -41.56
N VAL A 42 38.36 10.35 -42.88
CA VAL A 42 39.53 10.24 -43.75
C VAL A 42 39.64 11.50 -44.60
N SER A 43 40.77 12.20 -44.50
CA SER A 43 41.10 13.36 -45.32
C SER A 43 42.16 12.96 -46.35
N LEU A 44 41.90 13.23 -47.63
CA LEU A 44 42.81 12.91 -48.72
C LEU A 44 43.59 14.15 -49.12
N GLU A 45 44.90 14.14 -48.88
CA GLU A 45 45.77 15.27 -49.22
C GLU A 45 46.33 15.12 -50.64
N ALA A 46 46.04 16.09 -51.49
CA ALA A 46 46.49 16.14 -52.86
C ALA A 46 46.84 17.57 -53.30
N THR A 47 47.75 17.68 -54.27
CA THR A 47 48.06 18.95 -54.95
C THR A 47 47.02 19.27 -56.01
N ASP A 48 46.78 20.55 -56.23
CA ASP A 48 45.75 21.02 -57.18
C ASP A 48 46.03 20.50 -58.61
N ASP A 49 47.31 20.49 -59.04
CA ASP A 49 47.74 19.89 -60.31
C ASP A 49 47.33 18.42 -60.43
N PHE A 50 47.42 17.66 -59.34
CA PHE A 50 47.09 16.24 -59.33
C PHE A 50 45.57 16.03 -59.46
N VAL A 51 44.78 16.90 -58.83
CA VAL A 51 43.32 16.85 -58.92
C VAL A 51 42.85 17.24 -60.32
N CYS A 52 43.42 18.30 -60.91
CA CYS A 52 43.14 18.72 -62.28
C CYS A 52 43.51 17.64 -63.30
N ASP A 53 44.72 17.10 -63.23
CA ASP A 53 45.17 16.02 -64.11
C ASP A 53 44.26 14.78 -64.01
N LYS A 54 43.84 14.42 -62.80
CA LYS A 54 42.96 13.27 -62.57
C LYS A 54 41.55 13.52 -63.10
N ALA A 55 40.99 14.71 -62.86
CA ALA A 55 39.67 15.10 -63.35
C ALA A 55 39.60 15.08 -64.88
N MET A 56 40.68 15.49 -65.56
CA MET A 56 40.77 15.48 -67.03
C MET A 56 40.90 14.08 -67.63
N ARG A 57 41.52 13.15 -66.92
CA ARG A 57 41.72 11.76 -67.39
C ARG A 57 40.50 10.87 -67.16
N ASP A 58 39.56 11.28 -66.30
CA ASP A 58 38.40 10.48 -65.95
C ASP A 58 37.28 10.61 -67.00
N GLN A 59 37.33 9.71 -67.98
CA GLN A 59 36.34 9.62 -69.08
C GLN A 59 34.99 9.02 -68.65
N ASN A 60 34.83 8.60 -67.39
CA ASN A 60 33.64 7.88 -66.91
C ASN A 60 32.58 8.79 -66.25
N ASN A 61 32.84 10.10 -66.10
CA ASN A 61 31.84 11.03 -65.60
C ASN A 61 30.95 11.51 -66.75
N ASP A 62 29.64 11.29 -66.65
CA ASP A 62 28.62 11.65 -67.66
C ASP A 62 28.60 13.16 -68.01
N SER A 63 29.25 13.99 -67.19
CA SER A 63 29.50 15.40 -67.46
C SER A 63 31.00 15.60 -67.63
N ARG A 64 31.46 15.93 -68.84
CA ARG A 64 32.81 16.46 -69.04
C ARG A 64 32.96 17.69 -68.15
N LEU A 65 33.77 17.58 -67.11
CA LEU A 65 34.08 18.70 -66.23
C LEU A 65 35.08 19.59 -66.97
N ASP A 66 34.66 20.80 -67.32
CA ASP A 66 35.58 21.80 -67.87
C ASP A 66 36.63 22.20 -66.83
N GLU A 67 37.84 22.50 -67.30
CA GLU A 67 38.99 22.86 -66.46
C GLU A 67 38.69 24.04 -65.53
N GLU A 68 38.01 25.04 -66.09
CA GLU A 68 37.60 26.25 -65.38
C GLU A 68 36.67 25.93 -64.20
N VAL A 69 35.80 24.93 -64.35
CA VAL A 69 34.87 24.52 -63.28
C VAL A 69 35.61 23.79 -62.16
N VAL A 70 36.59 22.93 -62.49
CA VAL A 70 37.41 22.23 -61.50
C VAL A 70 38.27 23.21 -60.71
N LEU A 71 38.94 24.13 -61.40
CA LEU A 71 39.77 25.17 -60.78
C LEU A 71 38.94 26.11 -59.88
N LYS A 72 37.75 26.52 -60.33
CA LYS A 72 36.85 27.33 -59.52
C LYS A 72 36.46 26.64 -58.21
N ARG A 73 36.08 25.36 -58.27
CA ARG A 73 35.71 24.57 -57.08
C ARG A 73 36.89 24.33 -56.14
N LEU A 74 38.09 24.11 -56.69
CA LEU A 74 39.30 23.99 -55.87
C LEU A 74 39.58 25.29 -55.12
N ASN A 75 39.45 26.43 -55.79
CA ASN A 75 39.64 27.73 -55.15
C ASN A 75 38.59 27.99 -54.06
N GLU A 76 37.31 27.66 -54.31
CA GLU A 76 36.25 27.72 -53.30
C GLU A 76 36.57 26.82 -52.10
N PHE A 77 37.04 25.58 -52.33
CA PHE A 77 37.45 24.66 -51.27
C PHE A 77 38.60 25.24 -50.42
N ARG A 78 39.67 25.75 -51.05
CA ARG A 78 40.82 26.33 -50.33
C ARG A 78 40.48 27.62 -49.59
N THR A 79 39.54 28.40 -50.11
CA THR A 79 39.07 29.64 -49.46
C THR A 79 38.24 29.32 -48.22
N ASN A 80 37.43 28.25 -48.28
CA ASN A 80 36.58 27.82 -47.18
C ASN A 80 37.34 26.99 -46.13
N ASP A 81 38.40 26.28 -46.51
CA ASP A 81 39.28 25.51 -45.61
C ASP A 81 40.32 26.41 -44.88
N GLY A 82 39.91 27.63 -44.53
CA GLY A 82 40.73 28.59 -43.80
C GLY A 82 41.07 28.10 -42.38
N ARG A 83 42.16 28.65 -41.81
CA ARG A 83 42.78 28.24 -40.54
C ARG A 83 41.84 28.07 -39.33
N ASP A 84 40.67 28.71 -39.34
CA ASP A 84 39.78 28.79 -38.18
C ASP A 84 38.45 28.01 -38.35
N VAL A 85 38.11 27.53 -39.56
CA VAL A 85 36.83 26.81 -39.82
C VAL A 85 37.06 25.66 -40.80
N SER A 86 37.94 24.72 -40.46
CA SER A 86 38.03 23.45 -41.20
C SER A 86 37.02 22.46 -40.63
N PRO A 87 36.23 21.74 -41.45
CA PRO A 87 35.37 20.65 -40.99
C PRO A 87 36.11 19.59 -40.17
N LEU A 88 37.44 19.49 -40.33
CA LEU A 88 38.29 18.59 -39.56
C LEU A 88 38.40 18.99 -38.08
N ASN A 89 38.41 20.29 -37.78
CA ASN A 89 38.50 20.80 -36.40
C ASN A 89 37.27 20.39 -35.57
N PHE A 90 36.09 20.35 -36.19
CA PHE A 90 34.87 19.85 -35.56
C PHE A 90 34.98 18.39 -35.12
N PHE A 91 35.64 17.54 -35.91
CA PHE A 91 35.83 16.14 -35.54
C PHE A 91 36.90 15.96 -34.46
N ASP A 92 37.96 16.78 -34.47
CA ASP A 92 38.95 16.80 -33.40
C ASP A 92 38.35 17.23 -32.05
N GLU A 93 37.45 18.21 -32.03
CA GLU A 93 36.68 18.60 -30.83
C GLU A 93 35.79 17.48 -30.28
N LEU A 94 35.37 16.54 -31.15
CA LEU A 94 34.60 15.35 -30.80
C LEU A 94 35.48 14.12 -30.50
N ASP A 95 36.79 14.30 -30.33
CA ASP A 95 37.81 13.24 -30.17
C ASP A 95 37.94 12.28 -31.37
N ILE A 96 37.34 12.59 -32.51
CA ILE A 96 37.40 11.81 -33.75
C ILE A 96 38.54 12.35 -34.62
N HIS A 97 39.74 11.81 -34.40
CA HIS A 97 40.95 12.25 -35.09
C HIS A 97 40.94 11.86 -36.59
N PRO A 98 40.93 12.81 -37.53
CA PRO A 98 40.93 12.52 -38.96
C PRO A 98 42.23 11.84 -39.42
N LEU A 99 42.10 10.82 -40.28
CA LEU A 99 43.23 10.18 -40.93
C LEU A 99 43.61 10.95 -42.19
N ILE A 100 44.74 11.67 -42.15
CA ILE A 100 45.29 12.37 -43.32
C ILE A 100 46.10 11.37 -44.15
N VAL A 101 45.68 11.17 -45.40
CA VAL A 101 46.34 10.24 -46.33
C VAL A 101 46.88 11.03 -47.53
N PRO A 102 48.22 11.13 -47.69
CA PRO A 102 48.80 11.74 -48.87
C PRO A 102 48.55 10.87 -50.08
N VAL A 103 47.91 11.46 -51.10
CA VAL A 103 47.55 10.76 -52.34
C VAL A 103 48.60 10.98 -53.42
N LYS A 104 49.36 12.07 -53.34
CA LYS A 104 50.39 12.49 -54.32
C LYS A 104 51.50 11.47 -54.52
N ASP A 105 51.86 10.73 -53.46
CA ASP A 105 52.99 9.81 -53.48
C ASP A 105 52.67 8.45 -54.13
N ASN A 106 51.40 8.21 -54.48
CA ASN A 106 50.99 6.95 -55.10
C ASN A 106 51.23 6.98 -56.60
N THR A 107 52.20 6.19 -57.05
CA THR A 107 52.48 5.93 -58.47
C THR A 107 51.48 4.94 -59.10
N ASP A 108 50.77 4.16 -58.28
CA ASP A 108 49.80 3.16 -58.73
C ASP A 108 48.39 3.74 -58.93
N TYR A 109 47.78 3.48 -60.09
CA TYR A 109 46.37 3.83 -60.38
C TYR A 109 45.39 3.23 -59.35
N SER A 110 45.72 2.05 -58.81
CA SER A 110 44.91 1.37 -57.78
C SER A 110 45.07 1.94 -56.37
N MET A 111 45.95 2.93 -56.15
CA MET A 111 46.19 3.60 -54.85
C MET A 111 46.27 2.63 -53.65
N LYS A 112 46.96 1.51 -53.84
CA LYS A 112 46.98 0.40 -52.87
C LYS A 112 47.55 0.83 -51.52
N ALA A 113 48.54 1.72 -51.49
CA ALA A 113 49.15 2.17 -50.23
C ALA A 113 48.19 3.04 -49.42
N SER A 114 47.54 4.03 -50.05
CA SER A 114 46.47 4.81 -49.41
C SER A 114 45.32 3.92 -48.94
N TYR A 115 44.88 2.98 -49.77
CA TYR A 115 43.81 2.05 -49.38
C TYR A 115 44.20 1.17 -48.20
N ALA A 116 45.45 0.68 -48.16
CA ALA A 116 45.95 -0.12 -47.05
C ALA A 116 46.04 0.69 -45.75
N ALA A 117 46.44 1.97 -45.81
CA ALA A 117 46.46 2.85 -44.64
C ALA A 117 45.05 3.06 -44.05
N VAL A 118 44.06 3.30 -44.90
CA VAL A 118 42.66 3.43 -44.47
C VAL A 118 42.12 2.09 -43.95
N ALA A 119 42.40 0.98 -44.64
CA ALA A 119 41.97 -0.35 -44.21
C ALA A 119 42.58 -0.75 -42.86
N LEU A 120 43.82 -0.36 -42.57
CA LEU A 120 44.44 -0.60 -41.27
C LEU A 120 43.71 0.15 -40.14
N ARG A 121 43.26 1.38 -40.40
CA ARG A 121 42.49 2.19 -39.45
C ARG A 121 41.05 1.69 -39.28
N MET A 122 40.40 1.27 -40.36
CA MET A 122 39.06 0.64 -40.35
C MET A 122 39.05 -0.72 -39.65
N GLY A 123 40.21 -1.37 -39.57
CA GLY A 123 40.35 -2.66 -38.92
C GLY A 123 39.80 -3.80 -39.78
N ARG A 124 39.46 -4.92 -39.12
CA ARG A 124 38.98 -6.10 -39.84
C ARG A 124 37.56 -5.85 -40.35
N PRO A 125 37.22 -6.28 -41.58
CA PRO A 125 35.85 -6.21 -42.07
C PRO A 125 34.88 -6.82 -41.07
N CYS A 126 33.79 -6.10 -40.79
CA CYS A 126 32.75 -6.54 -39.86
C CYS A 126 32.25 -7.94 -40.23
N ARG A 127 32.33 -8.88 -39.28
CA ARG A 127 31.81 -10.25 -39.46
C ARG A 127 30.32 -10.27 -39.18
N TYR A 128 29.52 -9.82 -40.14
CA TYR A 128 28.06 -9.69 -39.99
C TYR A 128 27.37 -10.95 -39.46
N GLY A 129 27.82 -12.17 -39.83
CA GLY A 129 27.21 -13.42 -39.35
C GLY A 129 27.17 -13.55 -37.82
N LYS A 130 28.29 -13.29 -37.13
CA LYS A 130 28.34 -13.38 -35.66
C LYS A 130 27.52 -12.28 -34.96
N LEU A 131 27.30 -11.16 -35.64
CA LEU A 131 26.46 -10.08 -35.13
C LEU A 131 24.98 -10.50 -35.21
N MET A 132 24.56 -11.11 -36.32
CA MET A 132 23.20 -11.64 -36.49
C MET A 132 22.90 -12.73 -35.44
N ASP A 133 23.82 -13.68 -35.22
CA ASP A 133 23.63 -14.73 -34.21
C ASP A 133 23.44 -14.15 -32.79
N ARG A 134 24.15 -13.04 -32.47
CA ARG A 134 24.01 -12.36 -31.18
C ARG A 134 22.68 -11.62 -31.05
N ILE A 135 22.23 -10.97 -32.13
CA ILE A 135 20.92 -10.30 -32.16
C ILE A 135 19.81 -11.34 -31.98
N GLU A 136 19.84 -12.43 -32.74
CA GLU A 136 18.84 -13.50 -32.63
C GLU A 136 18.85 -14.15 -31.23
N ALA A 137 20.02 -14.37 -30.65
CA ALA A 137 20.12 -14.90 -29.29
C ALA A 137 19.54 -13.94 -28.23
N ALA A 138 19.73 -12.62 -28.40
CA ALA A 138 19.17 -11.61 -27.52
C ALA A 138 17.64 -11.55 -27.64
N GLU A 139 17.10 -11.46 -28.86
CA GLU A 139 15.64 -11.47 -29.12
C GLU A 139 14.98 -12.74 -28.60
N LYS A 140 15.62 -13.89 -28.78
CA LYS A 140 15.11 -15.18 -28.27
C LYS A 140 15.07 -15.22 -26.75
N LYS A 141 16.03 -14.57 -26.07
CA LYS A 141 16.04 -14.48 -24.61
C LYS A 141 14.92 -13.56 -24.12
N GLU A 142 14.78 -12.38 -24.72
CA GLU A 142 13.71 -11.42 -24.40
C GLU A 142 12.32 -12.03 -24.58
N ARG A 143 12.09 -12.74 -25.70
CA ARG A 143 10.81 -13.43 -25.94
C ARG A 143 10.49 -14.45 -24.85
N LYS A 144 11.48 -15.24 -24.41
CA LYS A 144 11.28 -16.22 -23.34
C LYS A 144 11.00 -15.57 -21.99
N GLU A 145 11.63 -14.44 -21.71
CA GLU A 145 11.38 -13.68 -20.48
C GLU A 145 9.96 -13.10 -20.49
N LEU A 146 9.52 -12.53 -21.61
CA LEU A 146 8.16 -12.03 -21.78
C LEU A 146 7.11 -13.15 -21.63
N GLU A 147 7.33 -14.30 -22.28
CA GLU A 147 6.46 -15.47 -22.14
C GLU A 147 6.42 -15.99 -20.70
N ALA A 148 7.56 -16.03 -20.02
CA ALA A 148 7.63 -16.45 -18.62
C ALA A 148 6.89 -15.48 -17.69
N MET A 149 6.96 -14.16 -17.95
CA MET A 149 6.21 -13.16 -17.20
C MET A 149 4.71 -13.32 -17.41
N ARG A 150 4.26 -13.47 -18.66
CA ARG A 150 2.84 -13.72 -18.97
C ARG A 150 2.31 -14.98 -18.29
N VAL A 151 3.06 -16.07 -18.31
CA VAL A 151 2.66 -17.32 -17.64
C VAL A 151 2.58 -17.14 -16.11
N LYS A 152 3.44 -16.32 -15.50
CA LYS A 152 3.35 -16.00 -14.07
C LYS A 152 2.12 -15.16 -13.76
N GLU A 153 1.84 -14.14 -14.56
CA GLU A 153 0.66 -13.27 -14.41
C GLU A 153 -0.64 -14.08 -14.54
N GLU A 154 -0.75 -14.94 -15.56
CA GLU A 154 -1.93 -15.79 -15.73
C GLU A 154 -2.12 -16.77 -14.56
N LYS A 155 -1.02 -17.28 -13.98
CA LYS A 155 -1.10 -18.14 -12.79
C LYS A 155 -1.56 -17.36 -11.56
N ALA A 156 -1.00 -16.18 -11.33
CA ALA A 156 -1.40 -15.32 -10.22
C ALA A 156 -2.88 -14.90 -10.32
N LEU A 157 -3.35 -14.57 -11.53
CA LEU A 157 -4.75 -14.22 -11.77
C LEU A 157 -5.68 -15.41 -11.47
N LYS A 158 -5.31 -16.61 -11.92
CA LYS A 158 -6.08 -17.84 -11.64
C LYS A 158 -6.10 -18.20 -10.15
N GLU A 159 -5.00 -17.98 -9.44
CA GLU A 159 -4.92 -18.23 -8.00
C GLU A 159 -5.80 -17.23 -7.22
N LEU A 160 -5.76 -15.95 -7.60
CA LEU A 160 -6.65 -14.93 -7.04
C LEU A 160 -8.12 -15.25 -7.33
N GLU A 161 -8.44 -15.68 -8.55
CA GLU A 161 -9.81 -16.07 -8.92
C GLU A 161 -10.31 -17.25 -8.09
N LYS A 162 -9.45 -18.24 -7.82
CA LYS A 162 -9.79 -19.37 -6.93
C LYS A 162 -10.03 -18.92 -5.50
N MET A 163 -9.15 -18.07 -4.94
CA MET A 163 -9.35 -17.52 -3.60
C MET A 163 -10.68 -16.75 -3.50
N MET A 164 -11.04 -15.98 -4.53
CA MET A 164 -12.32 -15.26 -4.60
C MET A 164 -13.52 -16.19 -4.81
N GLN A 165 -13.33 -17.39 -5.37
CA GLN A 165 -14.37 -18.42 -5.46
C GLN A 165 -14.56 -19.09 -4.11
N GLU A 166 -13.47 -19.53 -3.46
CA GLU A 166 -13.48 -20.13 -2.12
C GLU A 166 -14.11 -19.18 -1.09
N GLU A 167 -13.73 -17.90 -1.06
CA GLU A 167 -14.38 -16.92 -0.17
C GLU A 167 -15.89 -16.75 -0.42
N ARG A 168 -16.33 -16.88 -1.68
CA ARG A 168 -17.76 -16.80 -2.01
C ARG A 168 -18.50 -18.04 -1.56
N GLU A 169 -17.89 -19.21 -1.72
CA GLU A 169 -18.40 -20.49 -1.24
C GLU A 169 -18.51 -20.48 0.29
N ASP A 170 -17.45 -20.09 1.01
CA ASP A 170 -17.44 -19.98 2.48
C ASP A 170 -18.52 -19.01 2.99
N LYS A 171 -18.66 -17.83 2.35
CA LYS A 171 -19.71 -16.86 2.72
C LYS A 171 -21.10 -17.42 2.45
N MET A 172 -21.27 -18.16 1.35
CA MET A 172 -22.55 -18.79 1.02
C MET A 172 -22.89 -19.91 2.01
N GLU A 173 -21.93 -20.75 2.38
CA GLU A 173 -22.10 -21.79 3.39
C GLU A 173 -22.45 -21.20 4.75
N TYR A 174 -21.75 -20.14 5.17
CA TYR A 174 -22.07 -19.44 6.42
C TYR A 174 -23.49 -18.85 6.40
N TRP A 175 -23.90 -18.22 5.30
CA TRP A 175 -25.25 -17.71 5.13
C TRP A 175 -26.31 -18.80 5.19
N LEU A 176 -26.07 -19.94 4.52
CA LEU A 176 -26.96 -21.09 4.56
C LEU A 176 -27.07 -21.68 5.97
N TYR A 177 -25.95 -21.76 6.69
CA TYR A 177 -25.93 -22.23 8.07
C TYR A 177 -26.71 -21.30 9.00
N ALA A 178 -26.49 -19.98 8.89
CA ALA A 178 -27.22 -18.99 9.68
C ALA A 178 -28.74 -19.04 9.41
N LEU A 179 -29.12 -19.17 8.13
CA LEU A 179 -30.53 -19.32 7.74
C LEU A 179 -31.13 -20.60 8.33
N MET A 180 -30.42 -21.72 8.26
CA MET A 180 -30.87 -23.00 8.83
C MET A 180 -31.04 -22.92 10.35
N GLN A 181 -30.15 -22.21 11.05
CA GLN A 181 -30.25 -21.99 12.49
C GLN A 181 -31.47 -21.12 12.84
N GLU A 182 -31.72 -20.05 12.08
CA GLU A 182 -32.90 -19.21 12.25
C GLU A 182 -34.20 -20.00 12.02
N GLU A 183 -34.25 -20.84 11.00
CA GLU A 183 -35.38 -21.75 10.75
C GLU A 183 -35.58 -22.76 11.90
N GLU A 184 -34.50 -23.34 12.44
CA GLU A 184 -34.56 -24.26 13.58
C GLU A 184 -35.07 -23.55 14.85
N GLU A 185 -34.54 -22.37 15.16
CA GLU A 185 -34.98 -21.55 16.29
C GLU A 185 -36.45 -21.13 16.15
N ALA A 186 -36.89 -20.75 14.95
CA ALA A 186 -38.29 -20.43 14.66
C ALA A 186 -39.21 -21.66 14.83
N ALA A 187 -38.78 -22.83 14.36
CA ALA A 187 -39.52 -24.08 14.54
C ALA A 187 -39.64 -24.47 16.02
N LEU A 188 -38.56 -24.33 16.80
CA LEU A 188 -38.57 -24.56 18.26
C LEU A 188 -39.47 -23.56 18.98
N ALA A 189 -39.44 -22.29 18.59
CA ALA A 189 -40.28 -21.25 19.17
C ALA A 189 -41.77 -21.51 18.89
N ALA A 190 -42.11 -21.94 17.67
CA ALA A 190 -43.47 -22.33 17.29
C ALA A 190 -43.93 -23.59 18.05
N ALA A 191 -43.06 -24.59 18.21
CA ALA A 191 -43.37 -25.80 18.98
C ALA A 191 -43.57 -25.49 20.48
N GLY A 192 -42.82 -24.53 21.04
CA GLY A 192 -42.97 -24.06 22.42
C GLY A 192 -44.12 -23.08 22.65
N GLU A 193 -44.72 -22.54 21.59
CA GLU A 193 -45.81 -21.57 21.65
C GLU A 193 -47.05 -22.04 22.43
N PRO A 194 -47.63 -23.24 22.20
CA PRO A 194 -48.80 -23.68 22.96
C PRO A 194 -48.52 -23.79 24.46
N MET A 195 -47.33 -24.26 24.84
CA MET A 195 -46.93 -24.36 26.24
C MET A 195 -46.72 -22.97 26.86
N ARG A 196 -46.01 -22.07 26.18
CA ARG A 196 -45.85 -20.67 26.64
C ARG A 196 -47.19 -19.98 26.82
N ASN A 197 -48.10 -20.12 25.84
CA ASN A 197 -49.44 -19.52 25.92
C ASN A 197 -50.24 -20.08 27.10
N TYR A 198 -50.12 -21.37 27.38
CA TYR A 198 -50.74 -21.97 28.56
C TYR A 198 -50.18 -21.39 29.87
N LEU A 199 -48.85 -21.33 30.00
CA LEU A 199 -48.19 -20.74 31.18
C LEU A 199 -48.59 -19.27 31.38
N ILE A 200 -48.60 -18.49 30.30
CA ILE A 200 -48.93 -17.06 30.32
C ILE A 200 -50.40 -16.81 30.66
N ASN A 201 -51.33 -17.59 30.11
CA ASN A 201 -52.76 -17.36 30.30
C ASN A 201 -53.31 -17.95 31.60
N HIS A 202 -52.73 -19.05 32.09
CA HIS A 202 -53.32 -19.81 33.21
C HIS A 202 -52.47 -19.84 34.47
N ILE A 203 -51.15 -19.79 34.37
CA ILE A 203 -50.26 -19.94 35.54
C ILE A 203 -49.72 -18.61 36.02
N PHE A 204 -49.12 -17.80 35.14
CA PHE A 204 -48.54 -16.52 35.51
C PHE A 204 -49.51 -15.51 36.14
N PRO A 205 -50.79 -15.41 35.74
CA PRO A 205 -51.71 -14.46 36.36
C PRO A 205 -51.95 -14.72 37.84
N THR A 206 -51.80 -15.97 38.30
CA THR A 206 -51.95 -16.34 39.71
C THR A 206 -50.60 -16.43 40.42
N LEU A 207 -49.58 -16.97 39.75
CA LEU A 207 -48.26 -17.16 40.34
C LEU A 207 -47.51 -15.84 40.58
N THR A 208 -47.61 -14.89 39.64
CA THR A 208 -46.90 -13.60 39.71
C THR A 208 -47.35 -12.76 40.92
N PRO A 209 -48.65 -12.52 41.17
CA PRO A 209 -49.08 -11.78 42.35
C PRO A 209 -48.78 -12.54 43.64
N ALA A 210 -48.89 -13.87 43.68
CA ALA A 210 -48.55 -14.66 44.86
C ALA A 210 -47.06 -14.57 45.21
N LEU A 211 -46.17 -14.60 44.20
CA LEU A 211 -44.73 -14.42 44.40
C LEU A 211 -44.38 -12.99 44.84
N LEU A 212 -45.03 -11.97 44.26
CA LEU A 212 -44.86 -10.58 44.67
C LEU A 212 -45.36 -10.33 46.09
N GLU A 213 -46.49 -10.93 46.48
CA GLU A 213 -47.03 -10.87 47.84
C GLU A 213 -46.11 -11.57 48.83
N ALA A 214 -45.56 -12.74 48.47
CA ALA A 214 -44.55 -13.41 49.29
C ALA A 214 -43.31 -12.54 49.48
N GLU A 215 -42.77 -11.94 48.42
CA GLU A 215 -41.62 -11.03 48.50
C GLU A 215 -41.91 -9.81 49.39
N TYR A 216 -43.12 -9.24 49.27
CA TYR A 216 -43.57 -8.14 50.11
C TYR A 216 -43.65 -8.54 51.59
N LEU A 217 -44.18 -9.73 51.89
CA LEU A 217 -44.24 -10.28 53.24
C LEU A 217 -42.84 -10.57 53.81
N PHE A 218 -41.91 -11.06 52.99
CA PHE A 218 -40.51 -11.24 53.38
C PHE A 218 -39.82 -9.90 53.70
N LYS A 219 -40.12 -8.83 52.95
CA LYS A 219 -39.60 -7.48 53.25
C LYS A 219 -40.19 -6.90 54.54
N LEU A 220 -41.45 -7.16 54.84
CA LEU A 220 -42.11 -6.72 56.07
C LEU A 220 -41.69 -7.51 57.31
N ASN A 221 -41.26 -8.76 57.14
CA ASN A 221 -40.85 -9.64 58.22
C ASN A 221 -39.49 -10.32 57.91
N PRO A 222 -38.38 -9.56 57.97
CA PRO A 222 -37.06 -10.07 57.59
C PRO A 222 -36.53 -11.16 58.54
N THR A 223 -37.11 -11.30 59.74
CA THR A 223 -36.68 -12.29 60.75
C THR A 223 -37.62 -13.48 60.89
N GLY A 224 -38.72 -13.54 60.14
CA GLY A 224 -39.67 -14.66 60.15
C GLY A 224 -40.61 -14.73 61.37
N LYS A 225 -40.37 -13.94 62.43
CA LYS A 225 -41.07 -14.05 63.72
C LYS A 225 -42.59 -13.81 63.68
N MET A 226 -43.11 -13.05 62.71
CA MET A 226 -44.57 -12.85 62.56
C MET A 226 -45.36 -14.12 62.22
N LEU A 227 -44.68 -15.23 61.87
CA LEU A 227 -45.32 -16.50 61.54
C LEU A 227 -45.39 -17.47 62.75
N GLU A 228 -44.86 -17.09 63.91
CA GLU A 228 -44.86 -17.93 65.11
C GLU A 228 -46.23 -17.93 65.83
N PRO A 229 -46.79 -19.10 66.23
CA PRO A 229 -48.05 -19.16 66.96
C PRO A 229 -47.94 -18.47 68.33
N GLY A 230 -48.54 -17.27 68.46
CA GLY A 230 -48.49 -16.45 69.68
C GLY A 230 -47.86 -15.07 69.49
N TYR A 231 -47.30 -14.78 68.31
CA TYR A 231 -46.76 -13.46 67.99
C TYR A 231 -47.87 -12.39 67.93
N ASN A 232 -47.75 -11.35 68.76
CA ASN A 232 -48.63 -10.18 68.71
C ASN A 232 -47.78 -8.90 68.56
N LEU A 233 -47.97 -8.22 67.43
CA LEU A 233 -47.22 -7.01 67.05
C LEU A 233 -47.37 -5.88 68.09
N GLN A 234 -48.52 -5.77 68.75
CA GLN A 234 -48.73 -4.75 69.79
C GLN A 234 -47.95 -5.08 71.06
N ALA A 235 -47.87 -6.36 71.43
CA ALA A 235 -47.11 -6.82 72.58
C ALA A 235 -45.61 -6.64 72.38
N GLU A 236 -45.07 -6.95 71.19
CA GLU A 236 -43.64 -6.77 70.92
C GLU A 236 -43.25 -5.28 70.88
N LYS A 237 -44.11 -4.42 70.32
CA LYS A 237 -43.91 -2.95 70.36
C LYS A 237 -43.96 -2.41 71.79
N LEU A 238 -44.86 -2.92 72.63
CA LEU A 238 -44.91 -2.57 74.05
C LEU A 238 -43.65 -3.05 74.79
N LEU A 239 -43.22 -4.29 74.55
CA LEU A 239 -42.01 -4.85 75.16
C LEU A 239 -40.75 -4.08 74.73
N GLY A 240 -40.68 -3.65 73.47
CA GLY A 240 -39.61 -2.77 72.98
C GLY A 240 -39.60 -1.42 73.70
N LYS A 241 -40.77 -0.78 73.88
CA LYS A 241 -40.88 0.46 74.66
C LYS A 241 -40.52 0.26 76.13
N ILE A 242 -40.90 -0.87 76.72
CA ILE A 242 -40.55 -1.25 78.09
C ILE A 242 -39.03 -1.45 78.21
N LYS A 243 -38.38 -2.11 77.25
CA LYS A 243 -36.91 -2.26 77.24
C LYS A 243 -36.18 -0.92 77.10
N ILE A 244 -36.66 -0.03 76.24
CA ILE A 244 -36.09 1.32 76.12
C ILE A 244 -36.25 2.10 77.43
N LEU A 245 -37.40 1.95 78.10
CA LEU A 245 -37.63 2.51 79.44
C LEU A 245 -36.72 1.89 80.50
N ASP A 246 -36.50 0.57 80.46
CA ASP A 246 -35.63 -0.17 81.38
C ASP A 246 -34.15 0.20 81.19
N ASP A 247 -33.70 0.37 79.95
CA ASP A 247 -32.35 0.82 79.64
C ASP A 247 -32.16 2.31 80.01
N ALA A 248 -33.17 3.16 79.78
CA ALA A 248 -33.15 4.53 80.29
C ALA A 248 -33.17 4.59 81.83
N LEU A 249 -33.85 3.64 82.50
CA LEU A 249 -33.81 3.49 83.95
C LEU A 249 -32.48 2.92 84.46
N LYS A 250 -31.72 2.18 83.66
CA LYS A 250 -30.35 1.75 84.01
C LYS A 250 -29.35 2.89 83.87
N ASP A 251 -29.55 3.76 82.89
CA ASP A 251 -28.68 4.93 82.67
C ASP A 251 -28.90 6.02 83.74
N LEU A 252 -30.11 6.17 84.28
CA LEU A 252 -30.37 6.91 85.51
C LEU A 252 -30.28 5.95 86.69
N ASP A 253 -29.09 5.76 87.29
CA ASP A 253 -28.75 4.82 88.38
C ASP A 253 -29.68 4.89 89.64
N ILE A 254 -30.95 4.52 89.46
CA ILE A 254 -32.01 4.47 90.45
C ILE A 254 -32.20 3.00 90.79
N LYS A 255 -31.70 2.59 91.96
CA LYS A 255 -31.93 1.25 92.49
C LYS A 255 -33.40 1.11 92.87
N ILE A 256 -34.19 0.49 92.00
CA ILE A 256 -35.51 -0.01 92.32
C ILE A 256 -35.36 -1.47 92.73
N ASP A 257 -35.69 -1.78 93.99
CA ASP A 257 -35.67 -3.14 94.51
C ASP A 257 -36.67 -4.03 93.74
N PRO A 258 -36.31 -5.27 93.38
CA PRO A 258 -37.22 -6.18 92.69
C PRO A 258 -38.44 -6.52 93.55
N LEU A 259 -39.64 -6.18 93.06
CA LEU A 259 -40.93 -6.41 93.71
C LEU A 259 -41.45 -7.86 93.58
N LEU A 260 -40.57 -8.88 93.50
CA LEU A 260 -41.02 -10.29 93.51
C LEU A 260 -40.37 -11.09 94.67
N PRO A 261 -41.19 -11.75 95.53
CA PRO A 261 -40.69 -12.64 96.57
C PRO A 261 -40.18 -13.99 95.99
N PRO A 262 -39.28 -14.69 96.70
CA PRO A 262 -38.50 -15.82 96.19
C PRO A 262 -39.25 -17.16 96.25
N GLU A 263 -40.45 -17.24 95.65
CA GLU A 263 -41.14 -18.51 95.40
C GLU A 263 -41.92 -18.43 94.09
N CYS A 264 -41.24 -18.67 92.96
CA CYS A 264 -41.89 -19.09 91.73
C CYS A 264 -40.84 -19.84 90.89
N GLU A 265 -40.66 -21.12 91.18
CA GLU A 265 -39.99 -22.05 90.28
C GLU A 265 -40.81 -22.09 88.99
N VAL A 266 -40.32 -21.43 87.95
CA VAL A 266 -40.82 -21.62 86.59
C VAL A 266 -40.13 -22.86 86.06
N GLU A 267 -40.86 -23.98 86.01
CA GLU A 267 -40.40 -25.21 85.38
C GLU A 267 -40.02 -24.94 83.91
N ASP A 268 -38.75 -25.12 83.58
CA ASP A 268 -38.29 -25.14 82.19
C ASP A 268 -38.94 -26.34 81.45
N PRO A 269 -39.54 -26.14 80.26
CA PRO A 269 -40.09 -27.25 79.50
C PRO A 269 -38.96 -28.14 78.98
N LYS A 270 -39.01 -29.42 79.38
CA LYS A 270 -38.08 -30.48 78.94
C LYS A 270 -38.01 -30.56 77.40
N PRO A 271 -36.81 -30.72 76.81
CA PRO A 271 -36.67 -30.88 75.37
C PRO A 271 -37.17 -32.27 74.95
N HIS A 272 -38.27 -32.32 74.21
CA HIS A 272 -38.69 -33.54 73.51
C HIS A 272 -37.76 -33.79 72.33
N THR A 273 -36.95 -34.84 72.44
CA THR A 273 -36.18 -35.44 71.36
C THR A 273 -37.13 -36.20 70.43
N ILE A 274 -37.37 -35.67 69.22
CA ILE A 274 -38.14 -36.36 68.18
C ILE A 274 -37.15 -37.05 67.24
N ASN A 275 -37.21 -38.39 67.20
CA ASN A 275 -36.42 -39.22 66.29
C ASN A 275 -36.90 -39.06 64.84
N PRO A 276 -36.01 -38.88 63.85
CA PRO A 276 -36.38 -38.71 62.45
C PRO A 276 -36.41 -40.06 61.75
N MET A 277 -37.44 -40.87 61.96
CA MET A 277 -37.81 -42.00 61.08
C MET A 277 -39.22 -42.48 61.42
N SER A 278 -40.22 -41.75 60.90
CA SER A 278 -41.56 -42.29 60.64
C SER A 278 -42.37 -41.25 59.85
N ALA A 279 -42.08 -41.13 58.55
CA ALA A 279 -43.02 -40.59 57.58
C ALA A 279 -42.73 -41.30 56.25
N LEU A 280 -43.50 -42.37 56.04
CA LEU A 280 -43.78 -42.98 54.75
C LEU A 280 -45.05 -42.31 54.22
#